data_AF-N1VU48-F1
#
_entry.id   AF-N1VU48-F1
#
_cell.length_a   1.000
_cell.length_b   1.000
_cell.length_c   1.000
_cell.angle_alpha   90.00
_cell.angle_beta   90.00
_cell.angle_gamma   90.00
#
_symmetry.space_group_name_H-M   'P 1'
#
loop_
_entity.id
_entity.type
_entity.pdbx_description
1 polymer ?
#
loop_
_entity_poly.entity_id
_entity_poly.type
_entity_poly.pdbx_seq_one_letter_code
_entity_poly.pdbx_strand_id
1 'polypeptide(L)' 'MFGTKRKKRSLPKKPKAPKASASIEVWKRYAERVKAWEAKVKAKTEPLKKKKALINQIRSAVNKVKAA' A
#
# COMPACT_ATOMS: atom_id res chain seq x y z
N MET A 1 -31.82 -4.91 -0.15
CA MET A 1 -30.42 -5.19 0.24
C MET A 1 -29.49 -4.15 -0.39
N PHE A 2 -29.13 -3.08 0.33
CA PHE A 2 -28.15 -2.11 -0.14
C PHE A 2 -26.74 -2.63 0.17
N GLY A 3 -26.17 -3.41 -0.76
CA GLY A 3 -24.76 -3.74 -0.72
C GLY A 3 -23.95 -2.46 -0.86
N THR A 4 -23.50 -1.88 0.26
CA THR A 4 -22.59 -0.73 0.24
C THR A 4 -21.31 -1.18 -0.45
N LYS A 5 -21.16 -0.86 -1.75
CA LYS A 5 -19.91 -1.07 -2.48
C LYS A 5 -18.83 -0.31 -1.72
N ARG A 6 -18.05 -1.01 -0.90
CA ARG A 6 -16.94 -0.41 -0.16
C ARG A 6 -16.05 0.27 -1.19
N LYS A 7 -15.95 1.61 -1.15
CA LYS A 7 -15.00 2.37 -1.98
C LYS A 7 -13.63 1.72 -1.76
N LYS A 8 -13.06 1.12 -2.82
CA LYS A 8 -11.69 0.59 -2.77
C LYS A 8 -10.80 1.73 -2.31
N ARG A 9 -10.11 1.57 -1.17
CA ARG A 9 -9.19 2.58 -0.64
C ARG A 9 -8.11 2.80 -1.70
N SER A 10 -8.20 3.89 -2.45
CA SER A 10 -7.24 4.19 -3.50
C SER A 10 -5.90 4.56 -2.88
N LEU A 11 -4.84 3.94 -3.40
CA LEU A 11 -3.49 4.35 -3.05
C LEU A 11 -3.22 5.76 -3.59
N PRO A 12 -2.33 6.54 -2.95
CA PRO A 12 -1.90 7.82 -3.48
C PRO A 12 -1.36 7.64 -4.91
N LYS A 13 -1.62 8.59 -5.82
CA LYS A 13 -1.09 8.54 -7.19
C LYS A 13 0.44 8.74 -7.15
N LYS A 14 1.17 7.93 -7.90
CA LYS A 14 2.63 8.06 -8.02
C LYS A 14 2.98 9.38 -8.74
N PRO A 15 3.99 10.14 -8.27
CA PRO A 15 4.48 11.31 -8.98
C PRO A 15 4.94 10.95 -10.39
N LYS A 16 4.61 11.79 -11.38
CA LYS A 16 5.08 11.59 -12.76
C LYS A 16 6.57 11.95 -12.85
N ALA A 17 7.34 11.09 -13.52
CA ALA A 17 8.74 11.34 -13.77
C ALA A 17 8.91 12.59 -14.67
N PRO A 18 9.91 13.43 -14.39
CA PRO A 18 10.28 14.52 -15.29
C PRO A 18 10.81 13.97 -16.63
N LYS A 19 10.86 14.83 -17.65
CA LYS A 19 11.48 14.48 -18.94
C LYS A 19 12.99 14.26 -18.75
N ALA A 20 13.61 13.47 -19.63
CA ALA A 20 15.06 13.22 -19.58
C ALA A 20 15.88 14.52 -19.66
N SER A 21 15.40 15.52 -20.42
CA SER A 21 16.02 16.84 -20.57
C SER A 21 15.79 17.78 -19.37
N ALA A 22 15.14 17.32 -18.30
CA ALA A 22 14.89 18.17 -17.13
C ALA A 22 16.19 18.42 -16.34
N SER A 23 16.28 19.59 -15.72
CA SER A 23 17.44 19.96 -14.92
C SER A 23 17.61 19.07 -13.69
N ILE A 24 18.84 19.00 -13.18
CA ILE A 24 19.18 18.22 -11.98
C ILE A 24 18.31 18.62 -10.78
N GLU A 25 17.97 19.90 -10.65
CA GLU A 25 17.09 20.40 -9.58
C GLU A 25 15.68 19.79 -9.67
N VAL A 26 15.13 19.68 -10.88
CA VAL A 26 13.82 19.05 -11.10
C VAL A 26 13.87 17.57 -10.72
N TRP A 27 14.98 16.89 -11.01
CA TRP A 27 15.21 15.50 -10.58
C TRP A 27 15.31 15.37 -9.05
N LYS A 28 16.00 16.29 -8.37
CA LYS A 28 16.05 16.34 -6.89
C LYS A 28 14.65 16.49 -6.28
N ARG A 29 13.86 17.45 -6.75
CA ARG A 29 12.47 17.65 -6.31
C ARG A 29 11.58 16.44 -6.65
N TYR A 30 11.82 15.75 -7.76
CA TYR A 30 11.12 14.50 -8.07
C TYR A 30 11.45 13.40 -7.07
N ALA A 31 12.71 13.21 -6.70
CA ALA A 31 13.12 12.22 -5.71
C ALA A 31 12.44 12.45 -4.35
N GLU A 32 12.35 13.70 -3.89
CA GLU A 32 11.63 14.05 -2.66
C GLU A 32 10.14 13.71 -2.74
N ARG A 33 9.49 14.02 -3.86
CA ARG A 33 8.07 13.66 -4.09
C ARG A 33 7.86 12.15 -4.10
N VAL A 34 8.79 11.38 -4.67
CA VAL A 34 8.75 9.92 -4.66
C VAL A 34 8.89 9.38 -3.23
N LYS A 35 9.85 9.87 -2.45
CA LYS A 35 10.04 9.48 -1.04
C LYS A 35 8.80 9.78 -0.19
N ALA A 36 8.21 10.96 -0.36
CA ALA A 36 6.96 11.32 0.32
C ALA A 36 5.78 10.44 -0.10
N TRP A 37 5.70 10.06 -1.39
CA TRP A 37 4.69 9.15 -1.90
C TRP A 37 4.86 7.74 -1.33
N GLU A 38 6.08 7.21 -1.28
CA GLU A 38 6.38 5.89 -0.72
C GLU A 38 6.01 5.81 0.76
N ALA A 39 6.31 6.85 1.55
CA ALA A 39 5.91 6.92 2.95
C ALA A 39 4.37 6.86 3.11
N LYS A 40 3.63 7.59 2.27
CA LYS A 40 2.15 7.58 2.26
C LYS A 40 1.58 6.23 1.83
N VAL A 41 2.20 5.56 0.86
CA VAL A 41 1.81 4.20 0.44
C VAL A 41 2.05 3.23 1.60
N LYS A 42 3.25 3.23 2.18
CA LYS A 42 3.63 2.35 3.30
C LYS A 42 2.66 2.50 4.46
N ALA A 43 2.35 3.73 4.90
CA ALA A 43 1.39 4.00 5.96
C ALA A 43 -0.01 3.40 5.71
N LYS A 44 -0.45 3.35 4.44
CA LYS A 44 -1.74 2.75 4.08
C LYS A 44 -1.67 1.23 3.92
N THR A 45 -0.54 0.68 3.48
CA THR A 45 -0.39 -0.76 3.20
C THR A 45 0.02 -1.58 4.42
N GLU A 46 0.84 -1.04 5.31
CA GLU A 46 1.33 -1.73 6.51
C GLU A 46 0.21 -2.31 7.40
N PRO A 47 -0.85 -1.56 7.77
CA PRO A 47 -1.92 -2.13 8.57
C PRO A 47 -2.67 -3.25 7.85
N LEU A 48 -2.77 -3.18 6.51
CA LEU A 48 -3.42 -4.23 5.71
C LEU A 48 -2.56 -5.51 5.68
N LYS A 49 -1.24 -5.36 5.55
CA LYS A 49 -0.30 -6.49 5.62
C LYS A 49 -0.37 -7.18 6.98
N LYS A 50 -0.31 -6.41 8.07
CA LYS A 50 -0.43 -6.93 9.44
C LYS A 50 -1.76 -7.66 9.66
N LYS A 51 -2.87 -7.05 9.22
CA LYS A 51 -4.20 -7.69 9.32
C LYS A 51 -4.28 -8.99 8.52
N LYS A 52 -3.75 -9.02 7.29
CA LYS A 52 -3.72 -10.22 6.45
C LYS A 52 -2.87 -11.32 7.09
N ALA A 53 -1.71 -10.97 7.65
CA ALA A 53 -0.86 -11.92 8.36
C ALA A 53 -1.57 -12.53 9.57
N LEU A 54 -2.25 -11.72 10.38
CA LEU A 54 -3.02 -12.20 11.53
C LEU A 54 -4.16 -13.15 11.10
N ILE A 55 -4.92 -12.79 10.06
CA ILE A 55 -5.98 -13.66 9.52
C ILE A 55 -5.41 -15.00 9.06
N ASN A 56 -4.24 -14.99 8.41
CA ASN A 56 -3.59 -16.21 7.97
C ASN A 56 -3.10 -17.07 9.15
N GLN A 57 -2.58 -16.45 10.22
CA GLN A 57 -2.21 -17.15 11.45
C GLN A 57 -3.42 -17.82 12.10
N ILE A 58 -4.53 -17.09 12.26
CA ILE A 58 -5.78 -17.63 12.82
C ILE A 58 -6.30 -18.79 11.97
N ARG A 59 -6.35 -18.64 10.64
CA ARG A 59 -6.78 -19.72 9.74
C ARG A 59 -5.90 -20.96 9.85
N SER A 60 -4.59 -20.79 9.95
CA SER A 60 -3.65 -21.89 10.17
C SER A 60 -3.94 -22.62 11.49
N ALA A 61 -4.17 -21.88 12.57
CA ALA A 61 -4.51 -22.46 13.88
C ALA A 61 -5.84 -23.22 13.85
N VAL A 62 -6.89 -22.66 13.23
CA VAL A 62 -8.19 -23.32 13.07
C VAL A 62 -8.07 -24.61 12.26
N ASN A 63 -7.29 -24.61 11.18
CA ASN A 63 -7.08 -25.80 10.36
C ASN A 63 -6.35 -26.91 11.14
N LYS A 64 -5.41 -26.56 12.02
CA LYS A 64 -4.75 -27.55 12.90
C LYS A 64 -5.72 -28.18 13.89
N VAL A 65 -6.60 -27.39 14.50
CA VAL A 65 -7.62 -27.91 15.44
C VAL A 65 -8.65 -28.79 14.72
N LYS A 66 -9.03 -28.44 13.49
CA LYS A 66 -9.99 -29.23 12.71
C LYS A 66 -9.40 -30.55 12.19
N ALA A 67 -8.08 -30.65 12.07
CA ALA A 67 -7.39 -31.85 11.62
C ALA A 67 -6.99 -32.80 12.76
N ALA A 68 -7.20 -32.38 14.01
CA ALA A 68 -7.04 -33.20 15.23
C ALA A 68 -8.40 -33.73 15.67
#